data_AF-A0A7S2DWA0-F1
#
_entry.id   AF-A0A7S2DWA0-F1
#
_cell.length_a   1.000
_cell.length_b   1.000
_cell.length_c   1.000
_cell.angle_alpha   90.00
_cell.angle_beta   90.00
_cell.angle_gamma   90.00
#
_symmetry.space_group_name_H-M   'P 1'
#
loop_
_entity.id
_entity.type
_entity.pdbx_description
1 polymer ?
#
loop_
_entity_poly.entity_id
_entity_poly.type
_entity_poly.pdbx_seq_one_letter_code
_entity_poly.pdbx_strand_id
1 'polypeptide(L)'
;DRHVRALAKHVRLIELCRSIGVGSEAGTDGHILKSPDFPTLVSALADDLPTMLHWIMFVPNIVSLCDDEQCAEWLPLCRDWRMIGCYAQTELGHGSNVRALETTATFLPESKGGQP
;
A
#
# COMPACT_ATOMS: atom_id res chain seq x y z
N ASP A 1 -21.67 -3.74 6.76
CA ASP A 1 -22.06 -4.70 5.71
C ASP A 1 -21.37 -4.43 4.37
N ARG A 2 -21.54 -3.26 3.72
CA ARG A 2 -20.84 -2.90 2.45
C ARG A 2 -19.32 -3.12 2.50
N HIS A 3 -18.62 -2.54 3.45
CA HIS A 3 -17.14 -2.64 3.54
C HIS A 3 -16.65 -4.07 3.77
N VAL A 4 -17.40 -4.86 4.53
CA VAL A 4 -17.08 -6.28 4.77
C VAL A 4 -17.16 -7.06 3.45
N ARG A 5 -18.22 -6.83 2.66
CA ARG A 5 -18.34 -7.42 1.32
C ARG A 5 -17.23 -6.96 0.37
N ALA A 6 -16.88 -5.68 0.38
CA ALA A 6 -15.81 -5.15 -0.45
C ALA A 6 -14.45 -5.78 -0.10
N LEU A 7 -14.16 -5.97 1.19
CA LEU A 7 -12.98 -6.70 1.64
C LEU A 7 -13.00 -8.17 1.21
N ALA A 8 -14.14 -8.86 1.34
CA ALA A 8 -14.27 -10.24 0.88
C ALA A 8 -14.03 -10.37 -0.64
N LYS A 9 -14.55 -9.42 -1.44
CA LYS A 9 -14.26 -9.34 -2.88
C LYS A 9 -12.77 -9.14 -3.16
N HIS A 10 -12.11 -8.26 -2.40
CA HIS A 10 -10.68 -8.04 -2.55
C HIS A 10 -9.86 -9.29 -2.22
N VAL A 11 -10.17 -9.99 -1.12
CA VAL A 11 -9.52 -11.27 -0.79
C VAL A 11 -9.69 -12.26 -1.95
N ARG A 12 -10.92 -12.39 -2.47
CA ARG A 12 -11.20 -13.31 -3.58
C ARG A 12 -10.47 -12.93 -4.86
N LEU A 13 -10.32 -11.64 -5.15
CA LEU A 13 -9.54 -11.14 -6.26
C LEU A 13 -8.08 -11.60 -6.15
N ILE A 14 -7.45 -11.41 -4.98
CA ILE A 14 -6.05 -11.79 -4.77
C ILE A 14 -5.87 -13.31 -4.89
N GLU A 15 -6.78 -14.12 -4.35
CA GLU A 15 -6.78 -15.57 -4.55
C GLU A 15 -6.88 -15.94 -6.03
N LEU A 16 -7.78 -15.29 -6.78
CA LEU A 16 -7.95 -15.55 -8.20
C LEU A 16 -6.68 -15.19 -8.99
N CYS A 17 -6.13 -14.00 -8.75
CA CYS A 17 -4.86 -13.55 -9.33
C CYS A 17 -3.76 -14.60 -9.13
N ARG A 18 -3.59 -15.09 -7.89
CA ARG A 18 -2.61 -16.14 -7.57
C ARG A 18 -2.90 -17.44 -8.32
N SER A 19 -4.16 -17.86 -8.39
CA SER A 19 -4.56 -19.13 -9.02
C SER A 19 -4.34 -19.16 -10.53
N ILE A 20 -4.42 -18.00 -11.20
CA ILE A 20 -4.25 -17.90 -12.66
C ILE A 20 -2.87 -17.33 -13.05
N GLY A 21 -2.00 -17.08 -12.07
CA GLY A 21 -0.63 -16.63 -12.31
C GLY A 21 -0.47 -15.14 -12.63
N VAL A 22 -1.41 -14.27 -12.26
CA VAL A 22 -1.23 -12.81 -12.36
C VAL A 22 -0.04 -12.39 -11.51
N GLY A 23 0.89 -11.65 -12.10
CA GLY A 23 2.15 -11.27 -11.46
C GLY A 23 3.25 -12.32 -11.63
N SER A 24 3.06 -13.38 -12.42
CA SER A 24 4.14 -14.32 -12.79
C SER A 24 4.82 -13.96 -14.11
N GLU A 25 4.35 -12.91 -14.79
CA GLU A 25 4.85 -12.46 -16.07
C GLU A 25 6.24 -11.83 -15.94
N ALA A 26 7.04 -11.86 -17.01
CA ALA A 26 8.39 -11.29 -17.00
C ALA A 26 8.38 -9.79 -16.59
N GLY A 27 9.26 -9.41 -15.67
CA GLY A 27 9.40 -8.02 -15.19
C GLY A 27 8.47 -7.65 -14.02
N THR A 28 7.61 -8.55 -13.56
CA THR A 28 6.75 -8.34 -12.38
C THR A 28 7.36 -8.86 -11.09
N ASP A 29 8.37 -9.73 -11.17
CA ASP A 29 9.06 -10.39 -10.05
C ASP A 29 8.12 -11.15 -9.09
N GLY A 30 6.99 -11.68 -9.59
CA GLY A 30 6.00 -12.34 -8.73
C GLY A 30 4.92 -11.40 -8.18
N HIS A 31 4.95 -10.12 -8.54
CA HIS A 31 4.09 -9.10 -7.90
C HIS A 31 2.83 -8.84 -8.71
N ILE A 32 1.69 -9.26 -8.15
CA ILE A 32 0.34 -8.99 -8.69
C ILE A 32 0.15 -7.51 -9.04
N LEU A 33 0.61 -6.60 -8.17
CA LEU A 33 0.42 -5.15 -8.35
C LEU A 33 1.20 -4.57 -9.55
N LYS A 34 2.24 -5.26 -10.03
CA LYS A 34 3.00 -4.87 -11.23
C LYS A 34 2.40 -5.44 -12.52
N SER A 35 1.49 -6.42 -12.42
CA SER A 35 0.88 -7.00 -13.62
C SER A 35 -0.05 -5.97 -14.29
N PRO A 36 0.03 -5.80 -15.62
CA PRO A 36 -0.87 -4.92 -16.36
C PRO A 36 -2.33 -5.39 -16.31
N ASP A 37 -2.58 -6.66 -15.95
CA ASP A 37 -3.92 -7.22 -15.83
C ASP A 37 -4.61 -6.81 -14.54
N PHE A 38 -3.85 -6.50 -13.47
CA PHE A 38 -4.41 -6.20 -12.16
C PHE A 38 -5.37 -4.98 -12.17
N PRO A 39 -5.04 -3.83 -12.80
CA PRO A 39 -6.00 -2.73 -12.94
C PRO A 39 -7.29 -3.12 -13.67
N THR A 40 -7.20 -3.95 -14.71
CA THR A 40 -8.37 -4.44 -15.46
C THR A 40 -9.26 -5.31 -14.57
N LEU A 41 -8.68 -6.23 -13.79
CA LEU A 41 -9.41 -7.09 -12.87
C LEU A 41 -10.08 -6.29 -11.73
N VAL A 42 -9.39 -5.26 -11.21
CA VAL A 42 -9.98 -4.35 -10.22
C VAL A 42 -11.16 -3.58 -10.82
N SER A 43 -11.04 -3.07 -12.05
CA SER A 43 -12.13 -2.40 -12.76
C SER A 43 -13.34 -3.33 -12.97
N ALA A 44 -13.09 -4.59 -13.32
CA ALA A 44 -14.13 -5.59 -13.54
C ALA A 44 -14.92 -5.94 -12.27
N LEU A 45 -14.37 -5.73 -11.06
CA LEU A 45 -15.11 -5.91 -9.81
C LEU A 45 -16.22 -4.88 -9.61
N ALA A 46 -16.13 -3.72 -10.29
CA ALA A 46 -17.10 -2.63 -10.24
C ALA A 46 -17.51 -2.26 -8.80
N ASP A 47 -16.54 -2.16 -7.88
CA ASP A 47 -16.75 -1.80 -6.48
C ASP A 47 -15.58 -0.99 -5.93
N ASP A 48 -15.82 -0.17 -4.92
CA ASP A 48 -14.77 0.57 -4.23
C ASP A 48 -14.09 -0.34 -3.22
N LEU A 49 -12.81 -0.64 -3.46
CA LEU A 49 -12.04 -1.47 -2.55
C LEU A 49 -11.41 -0.59 -1.45
N PRO A 50 -11.68 -0.86 -0.16
CA PRO A 50 -11.09 -0.09 0.94
C PRO A 50 -9.57 -0.25 1.04
N THR A 51 -9.01 -1.26 0.36
CA THR A 51 -7.58 -1.51 0.28
C THR A 51 -6.89 -0.71 -0.84
N MET A 52 -7.60 0.07 -1.64
CA MET A 52 -7.04 0.74 -2.82
C MET A 52 -5.78 1.57 -2.51
N LEU A 53 -5.81 2.38 -1.45
CA LEU A 53 -4.67 3.21 -1.04
C LEU A 53 -3.39 2.40 -0.80
N HIS A 54 -3.50 1.12 -0.47
CA HIS A 54 -2.34 0.24 -0.31
C HIS A 54 -1.49 0.18 -1.58
N TRP A 55 -2.09 -0.04 -2.75
CA TRP A 55 -1.32 -0.17 -4.00
C TRP A 55 -1.19 1.14 -4.78
N ILE A 56 -2.12 2.08 -4.65
CA ILE A 56 -2.03 3.35 -5.39
C ILE A 56 -1.11 4.37 -4.73
N MET A 57 -0.89 4.28 -3.41
CA MET A 57 -0.09 5.26 -2.68
C MET A 57 0.92 4.62 -1.71
N PHE A 58 0.50 3.71 -0.84
CA PHE A 58 1.38 3.18 0.21
C PHE A 58 2.60 2.42 -0.36
N VAL A 59 2.38 1.41 -1.20
CA VAL A 59 3.47 0.65 -1.84
C VAL A 59 4.36 1.54 -2.73
N PRO A 60 3.82 2.41 -3.62
CA PRO A 60 4.66 3.34 -4.38
C PRO A 60 5.54 4.25 -3.51
N ASN A 61 5.00 4.78 -2.40
CA ASN A 61 5.79 5.64 -1.51
C ASN A 61 6.88 4.86 -0.76
N ILE A 62 6.65 3.59 -0.38
CA ILE A 62 7.73 2.74 0.14
C ILE A 62 8.83 2.63 -0.93
N VAL A 63 8.47 2.27 -2.17
CA VAL A 63 9.46 2.08 -3.24
C VAL A 63 10.21 3.38 -3.59
N SER A 64 9.57 4.54 -3.50
CA SER A 64 10.17 5.81 -3.93
C SER A 64 10.86 6.61 -2.82
N LEU A 65 10.51 6.39 -1.55
CA LEU A 65 10.99 7.21 -0.42
C LEU A 65 11.86 6.42 0.56
N CYS A 66 11.74 5.09 0.61
CA CYS A 66 12.56 4.26 1.48
C CYS A 66 13.92 3.96 0.87
N ASP A 67 14.91 3.71 1.72
CA ASP A 67 16.20 3.12 1.32
C ASP A 67 16.08 1.61 1.07
N ASP A 68 17.20 1.00 0.63
CA ASP A 68 17.24 -0.43 0.29
C ASP A 68 16.96 -1.33 1.51
N GLU A 69 17.40 -0.94 2.70
CA GLU A 69 17.21 -1.71 3.94
C GLU A 69 15.73 -1.71 4.35
N GLN A 70 15.11 -0.52 4.37
CA GLN A 70 13.68 -0.35 4.63
C GLN A 70 12.81 -1.05 3.58
N CYS A 71 13.19 -0.96 2.30
CA CYS A 71 12.51 -1.69 1.23
C CYS A 71 12.60 -3.20 1.43
N ALA A 72 13.78 -3.72 1.78
CA ALA A 72 13.98 -5.14 2.03
C ALA A 72 13.15 -5.64 3.23
N GLU A 73 12.93 -4.79 4.24
CA GLU A 73 12.09 -5.10 5.39
C GLU A 73 10.59 -5.06 5.07
N TRP A 74 10.08 -3.95 4.53
CA TRP A 74 8.64 -3.69 4.47
C TRP A 74 7.98 -4.14 3.16
N LEU A 75 8.69 -4.08 2.05
CA LEU A 75 8.10 -4.34 0.74
C LEU A 75 7.63 -5.80 0.58
N PRO A 76 8.35 -6.84 1.08
CA PRO A 76 7.83 -8.21 1.09
C PRO A 76 6.55 -8.35 1.90
N LEU A 77 6.44 -7.66 3.06
CA LEU A 77 5.25 -7.70 3.91
C LEU A 77 4.03 -7.09 3.19
N CYS A 78 4.25 -6.01 2.44
CA CYS A 78 3.21 -5.37 1.64
C CYS A 78 2.75 -6.28 0.49
N ARG A 79 3.70 -6.85 -0.26
CA ARG A 79 3.42 -7.74 -1.41
C ARG A 79 2.66 -9.00 -1.01
N ASP A 80 2.96 -9.54 0.18
CA ASP A 80 2.30 -10.72 0.73
C ASP A 80 0.95 -10.42 1.38
N TRP A 81 0.53 -9.15 1.45
CA TRP A 81 -0.64 -8.68 2.20
C TRP A 81 -0.55 -8.94 3.71
N ARG A 82 0.66 -9.12 4.26
CA ARG A 82 0.93 -9.19 5.71
C ARG A 82 0.93 -7.81 6.36
N MET A 83 1.18 -6.77 5.57
CA MET A 83 1.05 -5.37 5.94
C MET A 83 0.12 -4.68 4.95
N ILE A 84 -0.95 -4.06 5.46
CA ILE A 84 -1.87 -3.24 4.68
C ILE A 84 -1.72 -1.81 5.19
N GLY A 85 -1.53 -0.87 4.28
CA GLY A 85 -1.21 0.51 4.61
C GLY A 85 -2.08 1.51 3.88
N CYS A 86 -1.95 2.77 4.29
CA CYS A 86 -2.66 3.90 3.73
C CYS A 86 -1.71 5.09 3.57
N TYR A 87 -2.21 6.20 3.02
CA TYR A 87 -1.48 7.45 2.92
C TYR A 87 -2.22 8.53 3.73
N ALA A 88 -1.83 8.66 4.99
CA ALA A 88 -2.48 9.55 5.96
C ALA A 88 -1.86 10.95 5.90
N GLN A 89 -2.18 11.72 4.86
CA GLN A 89 -1.67 13.09 4.67
C GLN A 89 -2.67 14.16 5.10
N THR A 90 -3.94 14.04 4.69
CA THR A 90 -4.95 15.07 4.96
C THR A 90 -5.29 15.13 6.45
N GLU A 91 -5.27 16.33 7.00
CA GLU A 91 -5.70 16.64 8.35
C GLU A 91 -7.05 17.37 8.33
N LEU A 92 -7.70 17.48 9.50
CA LEU A 92 -9.00 18.13 9.61
C LEU A 92 -8.99 19.58 9.12
N GLY A 93 -7.89 20.31 9.37
CA GLY A 93 -7.71 21.71 8.95
C GLY A 93 -7.07 21.88 7.58
N HIS A 94 -6.42 20.84 7.03
CA HIS A 94 -5.48 20.98 5.91
C HIS A 94 -5.59 19.82 4.92
N GLY A 95 -6.01 20.12 3.69
CA GLY A 95 -5.99 19.19 2.55
C GLY A 95 -5.12 19.74 1.41
N SER A 96 -5.58 20.80 0.75
CA SER A 96 -4.83 21.42 -0.35
C SER A 96 -3.57 22.15 0.12
N ASN A 97 -3.57 22.70 1.35
CA ASN A 97 -2.43 23.42 1.92
C ASN A 97 -1.53 22.51 2.77
N VAL A 98 -0.81 21.61 2.10
CA VAL A 98 0.10 20.64 2.74
C VAL A 98 1.19 21.29 3.60
N ARG A 99 1.56 22.55 3.31
CA ARG A 99 2.57 23.28 4.09
C ARG A 99 2.10 23.66 5.50
N ALA A 100 0.81 23.57 5.78
CA ALA A 100 0.22 23.94 7.06
C ALA A 100 -0.16 22.74 7.93
N LEU A 101 0.24 21.52 7.55
CA LEU A 101 0.04 20.33 8.39
C LEU A 101 0.61 20.54 9.80
N GLU A 102 -0.14 20.10 10.79
CA GLU A 102 0.10 20.29 12.21
C GLU A 102 0.81 19.08 12.84
N THR A 103 0.77 17.91 12.19
CA THR A 103 1.51 16.73 12.63
C THR A 103 3.01 17.02 12.61
N THR A 104 3.67 16.81 13.76
CA THR A 104 5.11 16.99 13.89
C THR A 104 5.80 15.67 14.20
N ALA A 105 6.97 15.45 13.59
CA ALA A 105 7.88 14.37 13.93
C ALA A 105 9.18 15.01 14.45
N THR A 106 9.32 15.07 15.77
CA THR A 106 10.51 15.68 16.41
C THR A 106 11.56 14.62 16.66
N PHE A 107 12.73 14.74 16.04
CA PHE A 107 13.85 13.82 16.26
C PHE A 107 14.31 13.85 17.72
N LEU A 108 14.39 12.66 18.34
CA LEU A 108 14.93 12.47 19.68
C LEU A 108 16.27 11.73 19.56
N PRO A 109 17.41 12.41 19.79
CA PRO A 109 18.71 11.73 19.75
C PRO A 109 18.84 10.72 20.89
N GLU A 110 19.71 9.73 20.71
CA GLU A 110 19.99 8.66 21.68
C GLU A 110 20.50 9.24 23.01
N SER A 111 21.28 10.33 22.95
CA SER A 111 21.72 11.07 24.14
C SER A 111 20.57 11.66 24.98
N LYS A 112 19.37 11.74 24.41
CA LYS A 112 18.12 12.16 25.07
C LYS A 112 17.10 11.01 25.19
N GLY A 113 17.54 9.77 25.01
CA GLY A 113 16.71 8.57 25.17
C GLY A 113 16.02 8.09 23.89
N GLY A 114 16.44 8.55 22.71
CA GLY A 114 16.03 7.97 21.43
C GLY A 114 16.48 6.50 21.31
N GLN A 115 15.67 5.69 20.64
CA GLN A 115 16.08 4.34 20.24
C GLN A 115 16.77 4.40 18.87
N PRO A 116 17.75 3.51 18.62
CA PRO A 116 18.39 3.37 17.31
C PRO A 116 17.39 2.90 16.24
#